data_AF-A0A7V3ULU2-F1
#
_entry.id   AF-A0A7V3ULU2-F1
#
_cell.length_a   1.000
_cell.length_b   1.000
_cell.length_c   1.000
_cell.angle_alpha   90.00
_cell.angle_beta   90.00
_cell.angle_gamma   90.00
#
_symmetry.space_group_name_H-M   'P 1'
#
loop_
_entity.id
_entity.type
_entity.pdbx_description
1 polymer ?
#
loop_
_entity_poly.entity_id
_entity_poly.type
_entity_poly.pdbx_seq_one_letter_code
_entity_poly.pdbx_strand_id
1 'polypeptide(L)'
;MGKMRSFYKIGFLFLFLSLSRQVLAPAGEIWVTNQSSNTLSILSTETYQTLATIPSGGDAPHNITFRPDGKEAWVCHVGSNNVTVLDADSKKLLATLPGGTRAHAVTFTP
;
A
#
# COMPACT_ATOMS: atom_id res chain seq x y z
N MET A 1 11.55 5.15 -79.61
CA MET A 1 11.61 6.48 -78.93
C MET A 1 10.29 6.67 -78.19
N GLY A 2 10.29 6.70 -76.84
CA GLY A 2 9.08 6.95 -76.02
C GLY A 2 8.92 5.96 -74.85
N LYS A 3 9.05 6.45 -73.61
CA LYS A 3 9.37 5.70 -72.37
C LYS A 3 8.17 5.08 -71.64
N MET A 4 8.50 4.04 -70.85
CA MET A 4 7.86 3.52 -69.64
C MET A 4 7.06 4.54 -68.78
N ARG A 5 6.03 4.06 -68.06
CA ARG A 5 6.07 3.88 -66.57
C ARG A 5 4.82 3.22 -66.00
N SER A 6 5.07 2.16 -65.24
CA SER A 6 4.15 1.48 -64.32
C SER A 6 4.02 2.28 -63.02
N PHE A 7 2.86 2.25 -62.38
CA PHE A 7 2.69 2.66 -60.98
C PHE A 7 1.93 1.58 -60.21
N TYR A 8 2.66 0.80 -59.41
CA TYR A 8 2.11 0.00 -58.32
C TYR A 8 1.63 0.94 -57.21
N LYS A 9 0.35 0.84 -56.82
CA LYS A 9 -0.16 1.45 -55.58
C LYS A 9 0.09 0.47 -54.44
N ILE A 10 1.12 0.73 -53.64
CA ILE A 10 1.39 0.05 -52.37
C ILE A 10 0.45 0.66 -51.32
N GLY A 11 -0.55 -0.12 -50.90
CA GLY A 11 -1.41 0.23 -49.77
C GLY A 11 -0.68 -0.06 -48.46
N PHE A 12 -0.38 0.97 -47.69
CA PHE A 12 0.13 0.85 -46.32
C PHE A 12 -0.98 0.34 -45.39
N LEU A 13 -0.83 -0.87 -44.86
CA LEU A 13 -1.66 -1.39 -43.78
C LEU A 13 -1.15 -0.82 -42.45
N PHE A 14 -1.86 0.15 -41.88
CA PHE A 14 -1.58 0.64 -40.52
C PHE A 14 -2.22 -0.28 -39.49
N LEU A 15 -1.40 -1.11 -38.84
CA LEU A 15 -1.80 -1.83 -37.64
C LEU A 15 -1.81 -0.83 -36.46
N PHE A 16 -3.00 -0.42 -36.01
CA PHE A 16 -3.14 0.34 -34.77
C PHE A 16 -3.07 -0.63 -33.59
N LEU A 17 -1.88 -0.78 -33.00
CA LEU A 17 -1.74 -1.44 -31.71
C LEU A 17 -2.25 -0.47 -30.64
N SER A 18 -3.50 -0.68 -30.20
CA SER A 18 -4.05 0.01 -29.04
C SER A 18 -3.28 -0.43 -27.79
N LEU A 19 -2.33 0.39 -27.34
CA LEU A 19 -1.77 0.30 -25.99
C LEU A 19 -2.86 0.75 -25.01
N SER A 20 -3.67 -0.18 -24.54
CA SER A 20 -4.47 0.07 -23.34
C SER A 20 -3.51 0.37 -22.20
N ARG A 21 -3.58 1.57 -21.63
CA ARG A 21 -2.98 1.86 -20.32
C ARG A 21 -3.64 0.90 -19.33
N GLN A 22 -2.92 -0.14 -18.92
CA GLN A 22 -3.32 -0.94 -17.78
C GLN A 22 -3.15 -0.03 -16.57
N VAL A 23 -4.26 0.49 -16.05
CA VAL A 23 -4.27 1.12 -14.73
C VAL A 23 -4.16 -0.06 -13.77
N LEU A 24 -2.93 -0.41 -13.39
CA LEU A 24 -2.70 -1.31 -12.27
C LEU A 24 -3.31 -0.63 -11.06
N ALA A 25 -4.31 -1.28 -10.45
CA ALA A 25 -4.69 -0.92 -9.09
C ALA A 25 -3.42 -0.97 -8.23
N PRO A 26 -3.23 -0.05 -7.26
CA PRO A 26 -2.11 -0.17 -6.36
C PRO A 26 -2.12 -1.57 -5.73
N ALA A 27 -0.97 -2.25 -5.77
CA ALA A 27 -0.82 -3.57 -5.18
C ALA A 27 -1.26 -3.50 -3.71
N GLY A 28 -2.07 -4.48 -3.28
CA GLY A 28 -2.51 -4.55 -1.89
C GLY A 28 -1.32 -4.68 -0.94
N GLU A 29 -1.47 -4.14 0.28
CA GLU A 29 -0.47 -4.22 1.33
C GLU A 29 -0.98 -5.10 2.49
N ILE A 30 -0.08 -5.89 3.08
CA ILE A 30 -0.27 -6.58 4.36
C ILE A 30 0.58 -5.85 5.40
N TRP A 31 -0.03 -5.45 6.52
CA TRP A 31 0.68 -4.80 7.62
C TRP A 31 0.77 -5.75 8.81
N VAL A 32 1.99 -5.97 9.31
CA VAL A 32 2.29 -6.92 10.39
C VAL A 32 2.92 -6.16 11.55
N THR A 33 2.34 -6.29 12.74
CA THR A 33 2.94 -5.77 13.98
C THR A 33 4.05 -6.69 14.46
N ASN A 34 5.28 -6.18 14.52
CA ASN A 34 6.43 -6.92 15.03
C ASN A 34 6.68 -6.53 16.50
N GLN A 35 6.09 -7.30 17.41
CA GLN A 35 6.05 -6.94 18.83
C GLN A 35 7.45 -6.69 19.43
N SER A 36 8.40 -7.61 19.27
CA SER A 36 9.72 -7.49 19.91
C SER A 36 10.61 -6.40 19.32
N SER A 37 10.39 -6.01 18.06
CA SER A 37 11.21 -5.00 17.38
C SER A 37 10.59 -3.61 17.37
N ASN A 38 9.38 -3.43 17.92
CA ASN A 38 8.65 -2.16 17.94
C ASN A 38 8.38 -1.55 16.55
N THR A 39 8.33 -2.40 15.51
CA THR A 39 8.15 -2.00 14.10
C THR A 39 6.90 -2.62 13.50
N LEU A 40 6.53 -2.13 12.30
CA LEU A 40 5.55 -2.74 11.42
C LEU A 40 6.26 -3.19 10.13
N SER A 41 5.98 -4.41 9.67
CA SER A 41 6.37 -4.86 8.32
C SER A 41 5.22 -4.60 7.35
N ILE A 42 5.52 -4.06 6.18
CA ILE A 42 4.57 -3.88 5.08
C ILE A 42 4.98 -4.82 3.97
N LEU A 43 4.09 -5.73 3.59
CA LEU A 43 4.33 -6.76 2.59
C LEU A 43 3.39 -6.56 1.39
N SER A 44 3.83 -6.96 0.19
CA SER A 44 2.96 -7.01 -0.98
C SER A 44 2.01 -8.20 -0.90
N THR A 45 0.72 -7.99 -1.19
CA THR A 45 -0.24 -9.10 -1.36
C THR A 45 0.00 -9.89 -2.66
N GLU A 46 0.75 -9.34 -3.61
CA GLU A 46 1.00 -9.96 -4.91
C GLU A 46 2.26 -10.83 -4.89
N THR A 47 3.35 -10.27 -4.37
CA THR A 47 4.67 -10.93 -4.39
C THR A 47 5.03 -11.57 -3.07
N TYR A 48 4.30 -11.27 -1.99
CA TYR A 48 4.61 -11.67 -0.61
C TYR A 48 5.98 -11.21 -0.12
N GLN A 49 6.58 -10.22 -0.79
CA GLN A 49 7.85 -9.63 -0.39
C GLN A 49 7.63 -8.45 0.56
N THR A 50 8.60 -8.21 1.45
CA THR A 50 8.64 -7.01 2.29
C THR A 50 8.90 -5.77 1.45
N LEU A 51 7.95 -4.85 1.45
CA LEU A 51 8.04 -3.54 0.81
C LEU A 51 8.74 -2.53 1.72
N ALA A 52 8.45 -2.57 3.02
CA ALA A 52 9.05 -1.68 4.00
C ALA A 52 8.99 -2.26 5.41
N THR A 53 9.85 -1.73 6.29
CA THR A 53 9.74 -1.88 7.74
C THR A 53 9.75 -0.48 8.34
N ILE A 54 8.71 -0.13 9.09
CA ILE A 54 8.53 1.23 9.65
C ILE A 54 8.41 1.19 11.17
N PRO A 55 8.74 2.28 11.90
CA PRO A 55 8.48 2.34 13.32
C PRO A 55 6.97 2.29 13.61
N SER A 56 6.56 1.57 14.66
CA SER A 56 5.14 1.52 15.06
C SER A 56 4.70 2.73 15.89
N GLY A 57 5.65 3.53 16.39
CA GLY A 57 5.41 4.70 17.24
C GLY A 57 5.22 4.42 18.74
N GLY A 58 5.40 3.17 19.18
CA GLY A 58 5.34 2.76 20.58
C GLY A 58 6.02 1.40 20.81
N ASP A 59 5.89 0.86 22.03
CA ASP A 59 6.58 -0.36 22.46
C ASP A 59 5.65 -1.58 22.51
N ALA A 60 6.14 -2.71 22.00
CA ALA A 60 5.40 -3.96 21.88
C ALA A 60 4.04 -3.78 21.16
N PRO A 61 4.04 -3.38 19.87
CA PRO A 61 2.81 -3.32 19.09
C PRO A 61 2.16 -4.71 19.04
N HIS A 62 0.85 -4.76 19.25
CA HIS A 62 0.10 -6.00 19.41
C HIS A 62 -0.95 -6.21 18.31
N ASN A 63 -1.78 -5.21 18.06
CA ASN A 63 -2.82 -5.27 17.03
C ASN A 63 -2.81 -4.00 16.20
N ILE A 64 -3.21 -4.13 14.94
CA ILE A 64 -3.42 -3.04 14.00
C ILE A 64 -4.83 -3.16 13.42
N THR A 65 -5.54 -2.04 13.36
CA THR A 65 -6.88 -1.93 12.74
C THR A 65 -6.91 -0.70 11.85
N PHE A 66 -7.39 -0.85 10.62
CA PHE A 66 -7.58 0.29 9.72
C PHE A 66 -8.93 0.96 9.97
N ARG A 67 -8.96 2.30 9.88
CA ARG A 67 -10.20 3.07 9.85
C ARG A 67 -11.04 2.61 8.64
N PRO A 68 -12.39 2.65 8.68
CA PRO A 68 -13.22 2.13 7.58
C PRO A 68 -12.95 2.77 6.20
N ASP A 69 -12.47 4.01 6.16
CA ASP A 69 -12.07 4.68 4.91
C ASP A 69 -10.66 4.30 4.41
N GLY A 70 -9.95 3.44 5.14
CA GLY A 70 -8.63 2.93 4.82
C GLY A 70 -7.48 3.92 5.01
N LYS A 71 -7.74 5.17 5.40
CA LYS A 71 -6.71 6.24 5.40
C LYS A 71 -5.79 6.21 6.62
N GLU A 72 -6.23 5.57 7.69
CA GLU A 72 -5.48 5.51 8.94
C GLU A 72 -5.34 4.09 9.44
N ALA A 73 -4.13 3.74 9.88
CA ALA A 73 -3.81 2.53 10.61
C ALA A 73 -3.68 2.86 12.11
N TRP A 74 -4.46 2.17 12.94
CA TRP A 74 -4.47 2.35 14.38
C TRP A 74 -3.80 1.16 15.04
N VAL A 75 -2.70 1.38 15.76
CA VAL A 75 -1.87 0.33 16.35
C VAL A 75 -1.93 0.42 17.86
N CYS A 76 -2.24 -0.69 18.52
CA CYS A 76 -2.21 -0.81 19.98
C CYS A 76 -0.86 -1.34 20.46
N HIS A 77 -0.38 -0.79 21.58
CA HIS A 77 0.91 -1.13 22.15
C HIS A 77 0.75 -1.64 23.57
N VAL A 78 1.07 -2.92 23.78
CA VAL A 78 0.94 -3.53 25.10
C VAL A 78 2.06 -3.13 26.05
N GLY A 79 3.21 -2.70 25.53
CA GLY A 79 4.37 -2.28 26.31
C GLY A 79 4.27 -0.84 26.78
N SER A 80 3.95 0.08 25.86
CA SER A 80 3.84 1.51 26.17
C SER A 80 2.44 1.96 26.59
N ASN A 81 1.45 1.06 26.65
CA ASN A 81 0.09 1.33 27.12
C ASN A 81 -0.59 2.50 26.36
N ASN A 82 -0.36 2.57 25.05
CA ASN A 82 -0.88 3.63 24.19
C ASN A 82 -1.39 3.06 22.87
N VAL A 83 -1.98 3.94 22.06
CA VAL A 83 -2.41 3.66 20.69
C VAL A 83 -1.75 4.69 19.78
N THR A 84 -1.18 4.28 18.66
CA THR A 84 -0.71 5.21 17.63
C THR A 84 -1.60 5.19 16.40
N VAL A 85 -1.66 6.33 15.72
CA VAL A 85 -2.38 6.49 14.46
C VAL A 85 -1.35 6.82 13.39
N LEU A 86 -1.31 6.03 12.33
CA LEU A 86 -0.44 6.24 11.17
C LEU A 86 -1.28 6.54 9.93
N ASP A 87 -0.79 7.43 9.08
CA ASP A 87 -1.31 7.64 7.74
C ASP A 87 -0.99 6.41 6.87
N ALA A 88 -2.03 5.81 6.28
CA ALA A 88 -1.89 4.55 5.55
C ALA A 88 -1.11 4.69 4.24
N ASP A 89 -1.13 5.87 3.61
CA ASP A 89 -0.46 6.09 2.34
C ASP A 89 1.02 6.43 2.56
N SER A 90 1.28 7.51 3.31
CA SER A 90 2.61 8.03 3.57
C SER A 90 3.38 7.29 4.67
N LYS A 91 2.70 6.40 5.40
CA LYS A 91 3.25 5.59 6.50
C LYS A 91 3.76 6.41 7.69
N LYS A 92 3.32 7.66 7.81
CA LYS A 92 3.77 8.60 8.85
C LYS A 92 2.91 8.50 10.11
N LEU A 93 3.55 8.67 11.27
CA LEU A 93 2.85 8.84 12.54
C LEU A 93 2.05 10.15 12.52
N LEU A 94 0.75 10.06 12.79
CA LEU A 94 -0.17 11.19 12.88
C LEU A 94 -0.45 11.58 14.33
N ALA A 95 -0.65 10.60 15.20
CA ALA A 95 -0.98 10.84 16.61
C ALA A 95 -0.55 9.68 17.53
N THR A 96 -0.40 10.01 18.81
CA THR A 96 -0.29 9.05 19.91
C THR A 96 -1.37 9.37 20.93
N LEU A 97 -2.19 8.37 21.24
CA LEU A 97 -3.33 8.47 22.14
C LEU A 97 -3.06 7.65 23.41
N PRO A 98 -3.48 8.11 24.59
CA PRO A 98 -3.39 7.31 25.79
C PRO A 98 -4.27 6.06 25.67
N GLY A 99 -3.77 4.94 26.19
CA GLY A 99 -4.52 3.70 26.33
C GLY A 99 -4.63 3.27 27.80
N GLY A 100 -5.33 2.16 28.02
CA GLY A 100 -5.26 1.44 29.29
C GLY A 100 -4.01 0.57 29.36
N THR A 101 -3.77 -0.02 30.54
CA THR A 101 -2.70 -1.01 30.74
C THR A 101 -2.85 -2.13 29.71
N ARG A 102 -1.77 -2.38 28.97
CA ARG A 102 -1.68 -3.40 27.92
C ARG A 102 -2.76 -3.24 26.85
N ALA A 103 -2.89 -2.05 26.28
CA ALA A 103 -3.77 -1.78 25.15
C ALA A 103 -3.57 -2.85 24.05
N HIS A 104 -4.65 -3.58 23.73
CA HIS A 104 -4.53 -4.84 22.98
C HIS A 104 -5.17 -4.79 21.59
N ALA A 105 -6.31 -4.11 21.44
CA ALA A 105 -7.05 -4.01 20.18
C ALA A 105 -7.85 -2.70 20.12
N VAL A 106 -8.15 -2.24 18.91
CA VAL A 106 -9.04 -1.11 18.60
C VAL A 106 -10.16 -1.62 17.69
N THR A 107 -11.34 -1.02 17.79
CA THR A 107 -12.42 -1.23 16.84
C THR A 107 -13.11 0.08 16.54
N PHE A 108 -13.77 0.16 15.39
CA PHE A 108 -14.55 1.33 14.99
C PHE A 108 -16.03 0.98 15.04
N THR A 109 -16.83 1.89 15.58
CA THR A 109 -18.29 1.79 15.46
C THR A 109 -18.69 2.05 14.00
N PRO A 110 -19.86 1.54 13.56
CA PRO A 110 -20.44 1.89 12.27
C PRO A 110 -20.62 3.40 12.07
#